data_AF-A0A1G5PIF3-F1
#
_entry.id   AF-A0A1G5PIF3-F1
#
_cell.length_a   1.000
_cell.length_b   1.000
_cell.length_c   1.000
_cell.angle_alpha   90.00
_cell.angle_beta   90.00
_cell.angle_gamma   90.00
#
_symmetry.space_group_name_H-M   'P 1'
#
loop_
_entity.id
_entity.type
_entity.pdbx_description
1 polymer ?
#
loop_
_entity_poly.entity_id
_entity_poly.type
_entity_poly.pdbx_seq_one_letter_code
_entity_poly.pdbx_strand_id
1 'polypeptide(L)'
;MNHQNAVRPCAEADALKLVQSLRALDAKQLLQAAIERGLTFGDCINAFGMTPEENAFVSAAQAMPDDDIEFDDRTVVSRSERGAFVHCWHFVPNEAAGIPEPSVMLEALQYFAATHQGGGDPQLKAKYLAL
;
A
#
# COMPACT_ATOMS: atom_id res chain seq x y z
N MET A 1 -37.94 4.14 -48.23
CA MET A 1 -36.83 3.35 -47.67
C MET A 1 -36.49 3.94 -46.31
N ASN A 2 -37.02 3.37 -45.23
CA ASN A 2 -36.69 3.79 -43.87
C ASN A 2 -35.63 2.84 -43.33
N HIS A 3 -34.38 3.27 -43.31
CA HIS A 3 -33.32 2.60 -42.56
C HIS A 3 -33.52 2.94 -41.08
N GLN A 4 -34.42 2.21 -40.42
CA GLN A 4 -34.44 2.22 -38.96
C GLN A 4 -33.15 1.59 -38.45
N ASN A 5 -32.49 2.40 -37.64
CA ASN A 5 -31.21 2.19 -37.00
C ASN A 5 -31.31 0.98 -36.07
N ALA A 6 -30.99 -0.22 -36.58
CA ALA A 6 -30.84 -1.44 -35.80
C ALA A 6 -29.50 -1.38 -35.03
N VAL A 7 -29.40 -0.49 -34.05
CA VAL A 7 -28.39 -0.62 -33.00
C VAL A 7 -28.74 -1.91 -32.26
N ARG A 8 -27.84 -2.89 -32.37
CA ARG A 8 -28.13 -4.30 -32.12
C ARG A 8 -28.52 -4.54 -30.65
N PRO A 9 -29.63 -5.25 -30.37
CA PRO A 9 -30.02 -5.66 -29.00
C PRO A 9 -29.01 -6.60 -28.32
N CYS A 10 -27.98 -7.07 -29.03
CA CYS A 10 -26.89 -7.89 -28.49
C CYS A 10 -26.03 -7.12 -27.48
N ALA A 11 -25.70 -5.85 -27.75
CA ALA A 11 -24.81 -5.07 -26.88
C ALA A 11 -25.44 -4.77 -25.52
N GLU A 12 -26.74 -4.49 -25.48
CA GLU A 12 -27.49 -4.30 -24.23
C GLU A 12 -27.68 -5.62 -23.47
N ALA A 13 -27.94 -6.73 -24.16
CA ALA A 13 -28.03 -8.05 -23.53
C ALA A 13 -26.69 -8.51 -22.93
N ASP A 14 -25.58 -8.20 -23.60
CA ASP A 14 -24.22 -8.51 -23.11
C ASP A 14 -23.84 -7.62 -21.92
N ALA A 15 -24.20 -6.33 -21.96
CA ALA A 15 -24.02 -5.42 -20.82
C ALA A 15 -24.87 -5.85 -19.61
N LEU A 16 -26.12 -6.29 -19.83
CA LEU A 16 -26.99 -6.77 -18.76
C LEU A 16 -26.44 -8.04 -18.10
N LYS A 17 -25.96 -9.00 -18.91
CA LYS A 17 -25.28 -10.20 -18.40
C LYS A 17 -24.04 -9.84 -17.60
N LEU A 18 -23.22 -8.91 -18.09
CA LEU A 18 -22.04 -8.43 -17.36
C LEU A 18 -22.41 -7.82 -16.00
N VAL A 19 -23.43 -6.95 -15.95
CA VAL A 19 -23.90 -6.34 -14.70
C VAL A 19 -24.44 -7.39 -13.73
N GLN A 20 -25.19 -8.38 -14.23
CA GLN A 20 -25.70 -9.48 -13.40
C GLN A 20 -24.55 -10.34 -12.83
N SER A 21 -23.55 -10.67 -13.64
CA SER A 21 -22.37 -11.40 -13.20
C SER A 21 -21.57 -10.63 -12.15
N LEU A 22 -21.38 -9.31 -12.33
CA LEU A 22 -20.69 -8.47 -11.34
C LEU A 22 -21.46 -8.39 -10.02
N ARG A 23 -22.80 -8.33 -10.05
CA ARG A 23 -23.64 -8.33 -8.84
C ARG A 23 -23.64 -9.65 -8.08
N ALA A 24 -23.28 -10.75 -8.74
CA ALA A 24 -23.17 -12.07 -8.11
C ALA A 24 -21.83 -12.27 -7.38
N LEU A 25 -20.84 -11.42 -7.64
CA LEU A 25 -19.55 -11.45 -6.96
C LEU A 25 -19.66 -10.82 -5.57
N ASP A 26 -18.96 -11.39 -4.61
CA ASP A 26 -18.76 -10.75 -3.33
C ASP A 26 -17.75 -9.58 -3.43
N ALA A 27 -17.68 -8.76 -2.37
CA ALA A 27 -16.81 -7.59 -2.35
C ALA A 27 -15.33 -7.94 -2.54
N LYS A 28 -14.87 -9.09 -2.02
CA LYS A 28 -13.48 -9.53 -2.15
C LYS A 28 -13.16 -9.89 -3.60
N GLN A 29 -14.06 -10.62 -4.27
CA GLN A 29 -13.92 -10.99 -5.68
C GLN A 29 -13.92 -9.77 -6.60
N LEU A 30 -14.78 -8.78 -6.32
CA LEU A 30 -14.79 -7.52 -7.08
C LEU A 30 -13.49 -6.74 -6.90
N LEU A 31 -12.99 -6.61 -5.67
CA LEU A 31 -11.72 -5.94 -5.40
C LEU A 31 -10.54 -6.67 -6.03
N GLN A 32 -10.52 -8.01 -5.98
CA GLN A 32 -9.48 -8.82 -6.61
C GLN A 32 -9.42 -8.57 -8.12
N ALA A 33 -10.58 -8.60 -8.79
CA ALA A 33 -10.67 -8.31 -10.22
C ALA A 33 -10.25 -6.86 -10.56
N ALA A 34 -10.51 -5.91 -9.67
CA ALA A 34 -10.06 -4.52 -9.84
C ALA A 34 -8.54 -4.39 -9.68
N ILE A 35 -7.94 -5.09 -8.71
CA ILE A 35 -6.48 -5.14 -8.51
C ILE A 35 -5.80 -5.71 -9.75
N GLU A 36 -6.32 -6.79 -10.33
CA GLU A 36 -5.81 -7.38 -11.59
C GLU A 36 -5.85 -6.40 -12.77
N ARG A 37 -6.70 -5.37 -12.69
CA ARG A 37 -6.84 -4.31 -13.70
C ARG A 37 -6.05 -3.04 -13.36
N GLY A 38 -5.26 -3.07 -12.29
CA GLY A 38 -4.39 -1.96 -11.89
C GLY A 38 -4.95 -1.04 -10.81
N LEU A 39 -6.04 -1.41 -10.12
CA LEU A 39 -6.46 -0.68 -8.92
C LEU A 39 -5.33 -0.71 -7.88
N THR A 40 -4.88 0.46 -7.45
CA THR A 40 -3.88 0.62 -6.39
C THR A 40 -4.55 0.94 -5.06
N PHE A 41 -3.84 0.74 -3.96
CA PHE A 41 -4.34 1.21 -2.66
C PHE A 41 -4.44 2.74 -2.60
N GLY A 42 -3.59 3.46 -3.33
CA GLY A 42 -3.69 4.91 -3.49
C GLY A 42 -5.02 5.36 -4.11
N ASP A 43 -5.57 4.58 -5.06
CA ASP A 43 -6.90 4.84 -5.62
C ASP A 43 -8.01 4.68 -4.57
N CYS A 44 -7.87 3.69 -3.68
CA CYS A 44 -8.78 3.52 -2.55
C CYS A 44 -8.69 4.70 -1.58
N ILE A 45 -7.48 5.16 -1.24
CA ILE A 45 -7.28 6.34 -0.39
C ILE A 45 -7.90 7.59 -1.05
N ASN A 46 -7.71 7.78 -2.36
CA ASN A 46 -8.32 8.90 -3.07
C ASN A 46 -9.86 8.85 -3.06
N ALA A 47 -10.44 7.66 -3.17
CA ALA A 47 -11.89 7.47 -3.20
C ALA A 47 -12.56 7.60 -1.82
N PHE A 48 -11.93 7.10 -0.76
CA PHE A 48 -12.51 7.04 0.59
C PHE A 48 -11.94 8.05 1.57
N GLY A 49 -10.73 8.55 1.31
CA GLY A 49 -10.02 9.47 2.16
C GLY A 49 -10.65 10.86 2.13
N MET A 50 -10.48 11.57 3.24
CA MET A 50 -10.94 12.95 3.43
C MET A 50 -9.75 13.84 3.75
N THR A 51 -9.84 15.10 3.34
CA THR A 51 -8.88 16.16 3.67
C THR A 51 -9.18 16.81 5.03
N PRO A 52 -8.24 17.58 5.61
CA PRO A 52 -8.48 18.37 6.83
C PRO A 52 -9.65 19.35 6.70
N GLU A 53 -9.87 19.91 5.51
CA GLU A 53 -10.97 20.84 5.23
C GLU A 53 -12.32 20.11 5.17
N GLU A 54 -12.32 18.86 4.72
CA GLU A 54 -13.54 18.03 4.61
C GLU A 54 -13.92 17.38 5.95
N ASN A 55 -12.97 17.15 6.87
CA ASN A 55 -13.22 16.41 8.10
C ASN A 55 -12.40 16.87 9.31
N ALA A 56 -13.09 17.26 10.38
CA ALA A 56 -12.47 17.77 11.61
C ALA A 56 -11.59 16.75 12.35
N PHE A 57 -11.84 15.43 12.23
CA PHE A 57 -10.96 14.42 12.83
C PHE A 57 -9.63 14.31 12.09
N VAL A 58 -9.63 14.50 10.77
CA VAL A 58 -8.39 14.54 9.98
C VAL A 58 -7.56 15.76 10.38
N SER A 59 -8.19 16.92 10.44
CA SER A 59 -7.54 18.15 10.91
C SER A 59 -6.96 18.00 12.31
N ALA A 60 -7.72 17.43 13.25
CA ALA A 60 -7.25 17.21 14.62
C ALA A 60 -6.08 16.22 14.68
N ALA A 61 -6.14 15.12 13.92
CA ALA A 61 -5.08 14.11 13.89
C ALA A 61 -3.77 14.69 13.35
N GLN A 62 -3.81 15.41 12.23
CA GLN A 62 -2.62 16.02 11.64
C GLN A 62 -2.04 17.17 12.49
N ALA A 63 -2.84 17.80 13.34
CA ALA A 63 -2.37 18.81 14.29
C ALA A 63 -1.63 18.22 15.51
N MET A 64 -1.62 16.89 15.66
CA MET A 64 -0.92 16.17 16.73
C MET A 64 0.27 15.40 16.12
N PRO A 65 1.42 16.06 15.90
CA PRO A 65 2.58 15.41 15.31
C PRO A 65 3.14 14.33 16.26
N ASP A 66 3.52 13.21 15.67
CA ASP A 66 4.19 12.08 16.32
C ASP A 66 5.28 11.59 15.35
N ASP A 67 6.50 11.42 15.83
CA ASP A 67 7.66 11.12 14.99
C ASP A 67 7.58 9.74 14.31
N ASP A 68 6.77 8.83 14.86
CA ASP A 68 6.59 7.48 14.36
C ASP A 68 5.26 7.30 13.59
N ILE A 69 4.49 8.38 13.38
CA ILE A 69 3.20 8.33 12.68
C ILE A 69 3.15 9.35 11.56
N GLU A 70 2.76 8.89 10.38
CA GLU A 70 2.52 9.74 9.21
C GLU A 70 1.07 9.58 8.71
N PHE A 71 0.46 10.69 8.30
CA PHE A 71 -0.87 10.69 7.70
C PHE A 71 -0.75 11.08 6.23
N ASP A 72 -1.46 10.36 5.36
CA ASP A 72 -1.64 10.79 3.96
C ASP A 72 -2.41 12.14 3.88
N ASP A 73 -2.19 12.91 2.81
CA ASP A 73 -2.91 14.17 2.53
C ASP A 73 -4.43 13.99 2.55
N ARG A 74 -4.89 12.83 2.05
CA ARG A 74 -6.26 12.34 2.20
C ARG A 74 -6.19 11.07 3.02
N THR A 75 -6.91 10.99 4.14
CA THR A 75 -6.90 9.80 4.99
C THR A 75 -8.30 9.29 5.32
N VAL A 76 -8.43 7.98 5.50
CA VAL A 76 -9.69 7.30 5.78
C VAL A 76 -10.04 7.46 7.26
N VAL A 77 -11.30 7.80 7.52
CA VAL A 77 -11.84 8.00 8.87
C VAL A 77 -12.90 6.95 9.18
N SER A 78 -12.71 6.22 10.28
CA SER A 78 -13.71 5.31 10.84
C SER A 78 -14.33 5.93 12.10
N ARG A 79 -15.59 6.37 11.99
CA ARG A 79 -16.31 7.03 13.07
C ARG A 79 -16.79 6.05 14.13
N SER A 80 -16.67 6.44 15.40
CA SER A 80 -17.29 5.79 16.55
C SER A 80 -18.19 6.80 17.29
N GLU A 81 -18.93 6.32 18.30
CA GLU A 81 -19.81 7.19 19.11
C GLU A 81 -19.07 8.33 19.81
N ARG A 82 -17.81 8.11 20.18
CA ARG A 82 -17.02 9.03 21.02
C ARG A 82 -15.83 9.65 20.32
N GLY A 83 -15.57 9.31 19.05
CA GLY A 83 -14.41 9.79 18.33
C GLY A 83 -14.28 9.16 16.95
N ALA A 84 -13.05 9.10 16.45
CA ALA A 84 -12.76 8.43 15.20
C ALA A 84 -11.39 7.79 15.26
N PHE A 85 -11.24 6.69 14.53
CA PHE A 85 -9.94 6.20 14.11
C PHE A 85 -9.61 6.85 12.77
N VAL A 86 -8.41 7.42 12.69
CA VAL A 86 -7.88 8.02 11.47
C VAL A 86 -6.76 7.11 10.97
N HIS A 87 -6.83 6.68 9.71
CA HIS A 87 -5.82 5.81 9.13
C HIS A 87 -4.48 6.54 9.07
N CYS A 88 -3.40 5.85 9.42
CA CYS A 88 -2.05 6.37 9.41
C CYS A 88 -1.05 5.28 9.06
N TRP A 89 0.13 5.72 8.61
CA TRP A 89 1.32 4.90 8.52
C TRP A 89 2.04 4.98 9.86
N HIS A 90 2.39 3.82 10.42
CA HIS A 90 3.25 3.76 11.57
C HIS A 90 4.63 3.30 11.11
N PHE A 91 5.66 4.07 11.46
CA PHE A 91 7.03 3.74 11.13
C PHE A 91 7.50 2.56 11.99
N VAL A 92 8.04 1.53 11.34
CA VAL A 92 8.68 0.40 12.01
C VAL A 92 10.14 0.36 11.54
N PRO A 93 11.13 0.60 12.41
CA PRO A 93 12.52 0.55 12.02
C PRO A 93 12.94 -0.88 11.62
N ASN A 94 13.92 -0.99 10.71
CA ASN A 94 14.42 -2.28 10.23
C ASN A 94 14.84 -3.21 11.38
N GLU A 95 15.52 -2.66 12.40
CA GLU A 95 15.93 -3.40 13.59
C GLU A 95 14.74 -4.09 14.28
N ALA A 96 13.63 -3.38 14.49
CA ALA A 96 12.42 -3.94 15.10
C ALA A 96 11.74 -5.00 14.22
N ALA A 97 11.92 -4.91 12.90
CA ALA A 97 11.45 -5.90 11.95
C ALA A 97 12.41 -7.10 11.76
N GLY A 98 13.58 -7.10 12.42
CA GLY A 98 14.62 -8.11 12.23
C GLY A 98 15.31 -8.03 10.86
N ILE A 99 15.24 -6.87 10.19
CA ILE A 99 15.87 -6.60 8.91
C ILE A 99 17.24 -5.96 9.18
N PRO A 100 18.36 -6.50 8.65
CA PRO A 100 19.67 -5.89 8.84
C PRO A 100 19.74 -4.51 8.20
N GLU A 101 20.39 -3.57 8.89
CA GLU A 101 20.65 -2.25 8.32
C GLU A 101 21.51 -2.34 7.05
N PRO A 102 21.27 -1.48 6.04
CA PRO A 102 22.08 -1.46 4.82
C PRO A 102 23.59 -1.32 5.07
N SER A 103 23.98 -0.60 6.12
CA SER A 103 25.37 -0.48 6.55
C SER A 103 25.97 -1.82 6.96
N VAL A 104 25.23 -2.60 7.76
CA VAL A 104 25.63 -3.94 8.21
C VAL A 104 25.74 -4.90 7.02
N MET A 105 24.81 -4.80 6.06
CA MET A 105 24.87 -5.59 4.82
C MET A 105 26.09 -5.19 3.97
N LEU A 106 26.37 -3.89 3.86
CA LEU A 106 27.51 -3.39 3.09
C LEU A 106 28.85 -3.83 3.70
N GLU A 107 28.99 -3.77 5.02
CA GLU A 107 30.16 -4.30 5.74
C GLU A 107 30.37 -5.79 5.47
N ALA A 108 29.30 -6.58 5.47
CA ALA A 108 29.37 -8.02 5.18
C ALA A 108 29.82 -8.29 3.73
N LEU A 109 29.31 -7.51 2.77
CA LEU A 109 29.72 -7.61 1.36
C LEU A 109 31.18 -7.20 1.16
N GLN A 110 31.63 -6.13 1.81
CA GLN A 110 33.04 -5.70 1.78
C GLN A 110 33.95 -6.79 2.34
N TYR A 111 33.57 -7.41 3.45
CA TYR A 111 34.30 -8.55 4.01
C TYR A 111 34.39 -9.73 3.04
N PHE A 112 33.27 -10.10 2.42
CA PHE A 112 33.24 -11.17 1.42
C PHE A 112 34.17 -10.85 0.24
N ALA A 113 34.13 -9.62 -0.28
CA ALA A 113 34.98 -9.20 -1.39
C ALA A 113 36.48 -9.24 -1.02
N ALA A 114 36.84 -8.76 0.17
CA ALA A 114 38.22 -8.74 0.66
C ALA A 114 38.80 -10.16 0.84
N THR A 115 37.97 -11.09 1.34
CA THR A 115 38.39 -12.49 1.57
C THR A 115 38.56 -13.29 0.27
N HIS A 116 37.82 -12.96 -0.80
CA HIS A 116 37.96 -13.62 -2.11
C HIS A 116 39.07 -13.03 -2.99
N GLN A 117 39.59 -11.83 -2.67
CA GLN A 117 40.74 -11.22 -3.34
C GLN A 117 42.08 -11.49 -2.64
N GLY A 118 42.12 -12.36 -1.62
CA GLY A 118 43.35 -12.78 -0.96
C GLY A 118 43.89 -11.83 0.12
N GLY A 119 43.11 -10.82 0.53
CA GLY A 119 43.49 -9.84 1.54
C GLY A 119 42.32 -9.50 2.47
N GLY A 120 41.94 -10.42 3.36
CA GLY A 120 40.90 -10.16 4.35
C GLY A 120 41.44 -9.35 5.54
N ASP A 121 40.78 -8.23 5.87
CA ASP A 121 41.04 -7.46 7.09
C ASP A 121 40.78 -8.34 8.34
N PRO A 122 41.79 -8.54 9.22
CA PRO A 122 41.64 -9.32 10.45
C PRO A 122 40.55 -8.81 11.40
N GLN A 123 40.24 -7.50 11.41
CA GLN A 123 39.21 -6.93 12.30
C GLN A 123 37.80 -7.28 11.84
N LEU A 124 37.53 -7.28 10.53
CA LEU A 124 36.23 -7.75 10.00
C LEU A 124 36.06 -9.28 10.19
N LYS A 125 37.15 -10.05 10.10
CA LYS A 125 37.11 -11.51 10.30
C LYS A 125 36.59 -11.92 11.69
N ALA A 126 36.99 -11.22 12.74
CA ALA A 126 36.58 -11.51 14.11
C ALA A 126 35.09 -11.21 14.38
N LYS A 127 34.49 -10.25 13.65
CA LYS A 127 33.09 -9.83 13.81
C LYS A 127 32.10 -10.82 13.18
N TYR A 128 32.46 -11.48 12.08
CA TYR A 128 31.55 -12.35 11.30
C TYR A 128 31.76 -13.87 11.49
N LEU A 129 32.81 -14.31 12.18
CA LEU A 129 33.03 -15.72 12.56
C LEU A 129 32.54 -16.07 13.99
N ALA A 130 31.96 -15.10 14.70
CA ALA A 130 31.43 -15.24 16.05
C ALA A 130 29.89 -15.42 16.10
N LEU A 131 29.26 -15.63 14.95
CA LEU A 131 27.88 -16.12 14.78
C LEU A 131 27.91 -17.61 14.44
#